data_AF-A0A822XID8-F1
#
_entry.id   AF-A0A822XID8-F1
#
_cell.length_a   1.000
_cell.length_b   1.000
_cell.length_c   1.000
_cell.angle_alpha   90.00
_cell.angle_beta   90.00
_cell.angle_gamma   90.00
#
_symmetry.space_group_name_H-M   'P 1'
#
loop_
_entity.id
_entity.type
_entity.pdbx_description
1 polymer ?
#
loop_
_entity_poly.entity_id
_entity_poly.type
_entity_poly.pdbx_seq_one_letter_code
_entity_poly.pdbx_strand_id
1 'polypeptide(L)'
;MDSVMARSLKVAVIGAGAAGLVAARELQREGHLVVVFEKNSKLGGTWVYDPRVETDPLSLGPRREIVQSSLYSSLRTNLPRQIMGFLDYPFQKRENGGDVRTFPGHQEVLSFLNHFAQQFQLVNLIRFDTEVVRVERVNGRKDQWIVESRSCASESEMEVFQAVVICNGHNSEPRTADILGT
;
A
#
# COMPACT_ATOMS: atom_id res chain seq x y z
N MET A 1 32.89 3.42 21.48
CA MET A 1 31.95 2.51 20.80
C MET A 1 31.66 3.17 19.48
N ASP A 2 32.32 2.72 18.41
CA ASP A 2 32.16 3.29 17.09
C ASP A 2 30.74 3.01 16.61
N SER A 3 29.93 4.07 16.57
CA SER A 3 28.64 4.05 15.88
C SER A 3 28.94 3.74 14.42
N VAL A 4 28.65 2.50 14.00
CA VAL A 4 28.50 2.19 12.59
C VAL A 4 27.33 3.04 12.13
N MET A 5 27.61 4.21 11.56
CA MET A 5 26.58 5.00 10.89
C MET A 5 26.04 4.15 9.75
N ALA A 6 24.84 3.59 9.93
CA ALA A 6 24.14 2.89 8.87
C ALA A 6 24.05 3.82 7.66
N ARG A 7 24.48 3.34 6.50
CA ARG A 7 24.49 4.14 5.27
C ARG A 7 23.04 4.50 4.92
N SER A 8 22.73 5.80 4.82
CA SER A 8 21.44 6.24 4.30
C SER A 8 21.29 5.80 2.84
N LEU A 9 20.15 5.18 2.52
CA LEU A 9 19.81 4.71 1.17
C LEU A 9 18.59 5.47 0.66
N LYS A 10 18.52 5.68 -0.66
CA LYS A 10 17.30 6.10 -1.35
C LYS A 10 16.46 4.87 -1.71
N VAL A 11 15.25 4.76 -1.15
CA VAL A 11 14.41 3.56 -1.20
C VAL A 11 13.05 3.88 -1.83
N ALA A 12 12.66 3.10 -2.83
CA ALA A 12 11.30 3.13 -3.37
C ALA A 12 10.42 2.11 -2.63
N VAL A 13 9.24 2.54 -2.19
CA VAL A 13 8.19 1.67 -1.65
C VAL A 13 7.03 1.67 -2.63
N ILE A 14 6.59 0.50 -3.09
CA ILE A 14 5.54 0.39 -4.11
C ILE A 14 4.22 -0.02 -3.45
N GLY A 15 3.29 0.91 -3.34
CA GLY A 15 1.98 0.79 -2.71
C GLY A 15 1.91 1.48 -1.34
N ALA A 16 0.84 2.24 -1.09
CA ALA A 16 0.56 2.91 0.18
C ALA A 16 -0.60 2.25 0.96
N GLY A 17 -0.70 0.92 0.86
CA GLY A 17 -1.50 0.10 1.79
C GLY A 17 -0.82 -0.03 3.16
N ALA A 18 -1.42 -0.80 4.08
CA ALA A 18 -0.87 -1.01 5.42
C ALA A 18 0.62 -1.45 5.41
N ALA A 19 0.99 -2.35 4.50
CA ALA A 19 2.37 -2.82 4.33
C ALA A 19 3.33 -1.70 3.91
N GLY A 20 2.92 -0.86 2.95
CA GLY A 20 3.75 0.25 2.48
C GLY A 20 3.89 1.37 3.52
N LEU A 21 2.82 1.66 4.26
CA LEU A 21 2.86 2.65 5.34
C LEU A 21 3.83 2.24 6.45
N VAL A 22 3.75 0.99 6.93
CA VAL A 22 4.69 0.53 7.97
C VAL A 22 6.12 0.43 7.41
N ALA A 23 6.32 -0.04 6.18
CA ALA A 23 7.65 -0.07 5.56
C ALA A 23 8.26 1.33 5.45
N ALA A 24 7.49 2.30 4.95
CA ALA A 24 7.95 3.69 4.82
C ALA A 24 8.33 4.30 6.17
N ARG A 25 7.53 4.03 7.21
CA ARG A 25 7.82 4.48 8.58
C ARG A 25 9.12 3.89 9.10
N GLU A 26 9.31 2.58 9.03
CA GLU A 26 10.51 1.95 9.58
C GLU A 26 11.76 2.35 8.79
N LEU A 27 11.67 2.49 7.46
CA LEU A 27 12.77 3.02 6.64
C LEU A 27 13.11 4.48 7.01
N GLN A 28 12.11 5.32 7.25
CA GLN A 28 12.31 6.71 7.69
C GLN A 28 12.97 6.75 9.09
N ARG A 29 12.54 5.88 10.02
CA ARG A 29 13.13 5.77 11.37
C ARG A 29 14.61 5.40 11.34
N GLU A 30 15.01 4.56 10.40
CA GLU A 30 16.42 4.18 10.16
C GLU A 30 17.21 5.23 9.35
N GLY A 31 16.62 6.40 9.05
CA GLY A 31 17.31 7.50 8.38
C GLY A 31 17.49 7.33 6.87
N HIS A 32 16.68 6.49 6.23
CA HIS A 32 16.68 6.35 4.77
C HIS A 32 15.82 7.42 4.08
N LEU A 33 16.16 7.73 2.83
CA LEU A 33 15.37 8.62 1.98
C LEU A 33 14.30 7.80 1.28
N VAL A 34 13.03 7.98 1.65
CA VAL A 34 11.93 7.13 1.19
C VAL A 34 11.04 7.88 0.20
N VAL A 35 10.69 7.20 -0.90
CA VAL A 35 9.62 7.61 -1.82
C VAL A 35 8.62 6.48 -1.89
N VAL A 36 7.35 6.77 -1.61
CA VAL A 36 6.25 5.81 -1.73
C VAL A 36 5.46 6.13 -2.99
N PHE A 37 5.24 5.15 -3.84
CA PHE A 37 4.40 5.27 -5.03
C PHE A 37 3.04 4.63 -4.78
N GLU A 38 1.96 5.37 -4.98
CA GLU A 38 0.58 4.88 -4.85
C GLU A 38 -0.20 5.18 -6.13
N LYS A 39 -0.78 4.14 -6.73
CA LYS A 39 -1.51 4.27 -7.99
C LYS A 39 -2.82 5.05 -7.84
N ASN A 40 -3.43 5.03 -6.66
CA ASN A 40 -4.69 5.71 -6.38
C ASN A 40 -4.46 7.10 -5.77
N SER A 41 -5.53 7.89 -5.69
CA SER A 41 -5.54 9.21 -5.01
C SER A 41 -5.61 9.13 -3.48
N LYS A 42 -5.65 7.91 -2.91
CA LYS A 42 -5.80 7.68 -1.47
C LYS A 42 -4.91 6.55 -0.98
N LEU A 43 -4.41 6.69 0.25
CA LEU A 43 -3.72 5.62 0.97
C LEU A 43 -4.73 4.62 1.58
N GLY A 44 -4.25 3.43 1.94
CA GLY A 44 -5.02 2.39 2.63
C GLY A 44 -5.13 1.07 1.85
N GLY A 45 -4.83 1.09 0.55
CA GLY A 45 -4.87 -0.11 -0.30
C GLY A 45 -6.26 -0.76 -0.28
N THR A 46 -6.31 -2.06 0.02
CA THR A 46 -7.57 -2.82 0.14
C THR A 46 -8.59 -2.17 1.08
N TRP A 47 -8.16 -1.40 2.09
CA TRP A 47 -9.10 -0.79 3.05
C TRP A 47 -9.87 0.42 2.50
N VAL A 48 -9.57 0.86 1.28
CA VAL A 48 -10.38 1.85 0.57
C VAL A 48 -11.53 1.13 -0.12
N TYR A 49 -12.74 1.22 0.42
CA TYR A 49 -13.92 0.66 -0.24
C TYR A 49 -14.24 1.40 -1.54
N ASP A 50 -14.49 0.63 -2.60
CA ASP A 50 -14.95 1.10 -3.90
C ASP A 50 -16.26 0.38 -4.23
N PRO A 51 -17.36 1.09 -4.50
CA PRO A 51 -18.62 0.46 -4.89
C PRO A 51 -18.63 -0.06 -6.33
N ARG A 52 -17.63 0.30 -7.15
CA ARG A 52 -17.50 -0.20 -8.52
C ARG A 52 -17.14 -1.68 -8.49
N VAL A 53 -17.63 -2.38 -9.51
CA VAL A 53 -17.24 -3.75 -9.83
C VAL A 53 -16.71 -3.77 -11.25
N GLU A 54 -15.84 -4.72 -11.54
CA GLU A 54 -15.29 -4.85 -12.88
C GLU A 54 -16.36 -5.30 -13.85
N THR A 55 -16.22 -4.88 -15.12
CA THR A 55 -17.20 -5.17 -16.17
C THR A 55 -17.26 -6.65 -16.52
N ASP A 56 -16.13 -7.35 -16.41
CA ASP A 56 -16.06 -8.81 -16.44
C ASP A 56 -16.29 -9.36 -15.02
N PRO A 57 -17.41 -10.04 -14.75
CA PRO A 57 -17.71 -10.59 -13.42
C PRO A 57 -16.71 -11.65 -12.95
N LEU A 58 -15.95 -12.26 -13.87
CA LEU A 58 -14.91 -13.23 -13.54
C LEU A 58 -13.52 -12.58 -13.42
N SER A 59 -13.38 -11.32 -13.84
CA SER A 59 -12.11 -10.57 -13.79
C SER A 59 -10.96 -11.30 -14.50
N LEU A 60 -11.23 -11.95 -15.64
CA LEU A 60 -10.25 -12.72 -16.42
C LEU A 60 -9.76 -12.00 -17.68
N GLY A 61 -10.49 -10.96 -18.12
CA GLY A 61 -10.13 -10.18 -19.30
C GLY A 61 -8.75 -9.51 -19.18
N PRO A 62 -7.85 -9.64 -20.18
CA PRO A 62 -6.47 -9.12 -20.11
C PRO A 62 -6.36 -7.59 -20.17
N ARG A 63 -7.45 -6.90 -20.52
CA ARG A 63 -7.55 -5.43 -20.59
C ARG A 63 -8.65 -4.88 -19.67
N ARG A 64 -9.00 -5.64 -18.62
CA ARG A 64 -10.04 -5.24 -17.67
C ARG A 64 -9.64 -3.96 -16.93
N GLU A 65 -10.62 -3.12 -16.61
CA GLU A 65 -10.43 -2.12 -15.57
C GLU A 65 -10.24 -2.85 -14.25
N ILE A 66 -9.17 -2.53 -13.52
CA ILE A 66 -8.83 -3.21 -12.26
C ILE A 66 -9.40 -2.40 -11.10
N VAL A 67 -10.38 -2.98 -10.39
CA VAL A 67 -10.82 -2.46 -9.09
C VAL A 67 -9.94 -3.07 -8.01
N GLN A 68 -9.07 -2.28 -7.40
CA GLN A 68 -8.05 -2.79 -6.49
C GLN A 68 -8.62 -3.39 -5.20
N SER A 69 -9.73 -2.82 -4.70
CA SER A 69 -10.34 -3.22 -3.44
C SER A 69 -11.33 -4.36 -3.65
N SER A 70 -11.19 -5.43 -2.87
CA SER A 70 -12.14 -6.54 -2.84
C SER A 70 -13.09 -6.47 -1.64
N LEU A 71 -13.22 -5.29 -1.02
CA LEU A 71 -14.16 -5.08 0.07
C LEU A 71 -15.60 -5.02 -0.45
N TYR A 72 -16.51 -5.66 0.26
CA TYR A 72 -17.94 -5.42 0.14
C TYR A 72 -18.42 -4.44 1.22
N SER A 73 -19.52 -3.72 0.94
CA SER A 73 -19.98 -2.57 1.73
C SER A 73 -20.11 -2.85 3.24
N SER A 74 -20.61 -4.04 3.60
CA SER A 74 -20.87 -4.44 5.00
C SER A 74 -19.68 -5.11 5.70
N LEU A 75 -18.51 -5.21 5.05
CA LEU A 75 -17.36 -5.93 5.60
C LEU A 75 -16.97 -5.39 6.98
N ARG A 76 -16.81 -6.32 7.92
CA ARG A 76 -16.19 -6.09 9.22
C ARG A 76 -14.91 -6.88 9.33
N THR A 77 -14.03 -6.47 10.24
CA THR A 77 -12.82 -7.22 10.51
C THR A 77 -13.19 -8.64 10.97
N ASN A 78 -12.46 -9.61 10.45
CA ASN A 78 -12.52 -11.01 10.89
C ASN A 78 -11.62 -11.28 12.11
N LEU A 79 -10.77 -10.32 12.47
CA LEU A 79 -9.93 -10.32 13.67
C LEU A 79 -10.38 -9.22 14.64
N PRO A 80 -10.21 -9.41 15.96
CA PRO A 80 -10.44 -8.34 16.93
C PRO A 80 -9.42 -7.21 16.71
N ARG A 81 -9.86 -5.95 16.78
CA ARG A 81 -9.00 -4.78 16.50
C ARG A 81 -7.69 -4.78 17.30
N GLN A 82 -7.71 -5.31 18.52
CA GLN A 82 -6.58 -5.39 19.43
C GLN A 82 -5.38 -6.15 18.83
N ILE A 83 -5.61 -7.13 17.96
CA ILE A 83 -4.53 -7.91 17.33
C ILE A 83 -4.21 -7.44 15.91
N MET A 84 -4.92 -6.45 15.40
CA MET A 84 -4.68 -5.86 14.07
C MET A 84 -3.84 -4.59 14.12
N GLY A 85 -3.66 -3.98 15.29
CA GLY A 85 -2.83 -2.79 15.46
C GLY A 85 -1.35 -3.06 15.25
N PHE A 86 -0.58 -2.01 14.98
CA PHE A 86 0.87 -2.10 14.99
C PHE A 86 1.37 -2.16 16.44
N LEU A 87 2.52 -2.78 16.66
CA LEU A 87 3.06 -3.05 18.00
C LEU A 87 3.19 -1.79 18.87
N ASP A 88 3.63 -0.69 18.26
CA ASP A 88 3.83 0.62 18.89
C ASP A 88 2.80 1.66 18.42
N TYR A 89 1.74 1.23 17.73
CA TYR A 89 0.57 2.04 17.42
C TYR A 89 -0.70 1.19 17.51
N PRO A 90 -1.22 0.97 18.73
CA PRO A 90 -2.34 0.07 18.97
C PRO A 90 -3.63 0.57 18.31
N PHE A 91 -4.44 -0.34 17.78
CA PHE A 91 -5.73 0.00 17.17
C PHE A 91 -6.83 0.16 18.22
N GLN A 92 -6.74 1.27 18.97
CA GLN A 92 -7.63 1.59 20.10
C GLN A 92 -8.99 2.11 19.65
N LYS A 93 -10.00 1.95 20.51
CA LYS A 93 -11.30 2.62 20.34
C LYS A 93 -11.11 4.12 20.50
N ARG A 94 -11.76 4.90 19.65
CA ARG A 94 -11.71 6.36 19.74
C ARG A 94 -12.82 6.84 20.67
N GLU A 95 -12.48 7.74 21.59
CA GLU A 95 -13.45 8.30 22.55
C GLU A 95 -14.44 9.26 21.88
N ASN A 96 -14.03 9.90 20.78
CA ASN A 96 -14.78 10.97 20.11
C ASN A 96 -15.46 10.52 18.80
N GLY A 97 -15.92 9.27 18.72
CA GLY A 97 -16.68 8.73 17.59
C GLY A 97 -15.98 7.61 16.83
N GLY A 98 -16.57 7.18 15.71
CA GLY A 98 -16.11 6.02 14.95
C GLY A 98 -16.75 4.71 15.42
N ASP A 99 -16.23 3.59 14.91
CA ASP A 99 -16.75 2.27 15.22
C ASP A 99 -16.06 1.68 16.46
N VAL A 100 -16.75 1.69 17.60
CA VAL A 100 -16.23 1.23 18.89
C VAL A 100 -16.29 -0.28 19.11
N ARG A 101 -16.77 -1.05 18.12
CA ARG A 101 -16.87 -2.51 18.21
C ARG A 101 -15.47 -3.14 18.28
N THR A 102 -15.40 -4.32 18.90
CA THR A 102 -14.19 -5.16 18.89
C THR A 102 -13.82 -5.63 17.48
N PHE A 103 -14.85 -5.88 16.65
CA PHE A 103 -14.72 -6.24 15.24
C PHE A 103 -15.39 -5.14 14.40
N PRO A 104 -14.70 -4.02 14.15
CA PRO A 104 -15.30 -2.87 13.48
C PRO A 104 -15.47 -3.08 11.97
N GLY A 105 -16.15 -2.15 11.30
CA GLY A 105 -16.26 -2.07 9.85
C GLY A 105 -14.95 -1.65 9.18
N HIS A 106 -14.85 -1.87 7.86
CA HIS A 106 -13.67 -1.51 7.08
C HIS A 106 -13.32 -0.01 7.12
N GLN A 107 -14.32 0.87 7.26
CA GLN A 107 -14.09 2.32 7.37
C GLN A 107 -13.26 2.69 8.60
N GLU A 108 -13.42 1.97 9.71
CA GLU A 108 -12.64 2.20 10.93
C GLU A 108 -11.18 1.79 10.74
N VAL A 109 -10.92 0.71 9.99
CA VAL A 109 -9.56 0.29 9.65
C VAL A 109 -8.89 1.32 8.73
N LEU A 110 -9.61 1.81 7.72
CA LEU A 110 -9.11 2.90 6.87
C LEU A 110 -8.83 4.16 7.68
N SER A 111 -9.71 4.51 8.62
CA SER A 111 -9.50 5.63 9.53
C SER A 111 -8.22 5.44 10.36
N PHE A 112 -8.01 4.26 10.94
CA PHE A 112 -6.79 3.92 11.67
C PHE A 112 -5.52 4.10 10.83
N LEU A 113 -5.51 3.62 9.58
CA LEU A 113 -4.37 3.77 8.68
C LEU A 113 -4.09 5.23 8.29
N ASN A 114 -5.14 6.04 8.10
CA ASN A 114 -4.97 7.48 7.85
C ASN A 114 -4.36 8.19 9.06
N HIS A 115 -4.81 7.90 10.28
CA HIS A 115 -4.22 8.49 11.49
C HIS A 115 -2.78 8.03 11.69
N PHE A 116 -2.48 6.75 11.44
CA PHE A 116 -1.12 6.24 11.46
C PHE A 116 -0.22 7.03 10.50
N ALA A 117 -0.64 7.20 9.25
CA ALA A 117 0.12 7.96 8.25
C ALA A 117 0.31 9.43 8.63
N GLN A 118 -0.69 10.08 9.21
CA GLN A 118 -0.61 11.46 9.70
C GLN A 118 0.34 11.59 10.90
N GLN A 119 0.18 10.73 11.90
CA GLN A 119 0.98 10.73 13.13
C GLN A 119 2.48 10.61 12.84
N PHE A 120 2.85 9.76 11.88
CA PHE A 120 4.23 9.53 11.49
C PHE A 120 4.66 10.34 10.25
N GLN A 121 3.85 11.33 9.84
CA GLN A 121 4.17 12.25 8.73
C GLN A 121 4.49 11.55 7.40
N LEU A 122 3.92 10.38 7.17
CA LEU A 122 4.21 9.55 5.99
C LEU A 122 3.55 10.08 4.73
N VAL A 123 2.48 10.87 4.85
CA VAL A 123 1.74 11.43 3.70
C VAL A 123 2.67 12.23 2.78
N ASN A 124 3.65 12.93 3.35
CA ASN A 124 4.62 13.73 2.59
C ASN A 124 5.61 12.89 1.77
N LEU A 125 5.71 11.58 2.05
CA LEU A 125 6.55 10.64 1.33
C LEU A 125 5.82 10.00 0.14
N ILE A 126 4.49 10.14 0.06
CA ILE A 126 3.64 9.44 -0.89
C ILE A 126 3.41 10.30 -2.13
N ARG A 127 3.73 9.74 -3.29
CA ARG A 127 3.31 10.21 -4.61
C ARG A 127 2.02 9.46 -4.99
N PHE A 128 0.89 10.11 -4.78
CA PHE A 128 -0.42 9.62 -5.19
C PHE A 128 -0.59 9.70 -6.70
N ASP A 129 -1.60 9.00 -7.23
CA ASP A 129 -1.91 8.97 -8.66
C ASP A 129 -0.67 8.67 -9.54
N THR A 130 0.21 7.80 -9.02
CA THR A 130 1.50 7.47 -9.61
C THR A 130 1.68 5.96 -9.59
N GLU A 131 1.43 5.32 -10.72
CA GLU A 131 1.54 3.88 -10.91
C GLU A 131 2.98 3.50 -11.28
N VAL A 132 3.58 2.56 -10.55
CA VAL A 132 4.84 1.94 -11.00
C VAL A 132 4.53 0.88 -12.04
N VAL A 133 5.07 1.05 -13.25
CA VAL A 133 4.84 0.16 -14.40
C VAL A 133 6.02 -0.76 -14.67
N ARG A 134 7.22 -0.41 -14.17
CA ARG A 134 8.43 -1.20 -14.38
C ARG A 134 9.43 -1.01 -13.26
N VAL A 135 10.07 -2.10 -12.85
CA VAL A 135 11.23 -2.08 -11.96
C VAL A 135 12.30 -2.95 -12.59
N GLU A 136 13.48 -2.40 -12.82
CA GLU A 136 14.62 -3.12 -13.38
C GLU A 136 15.90 -2.84 -12.59
N ARG A 137 16.85 -3.78 -12.61
CA ARG A 137 18.20 -3.52 -12.12
C ARG A 137 18.97 -2.70 -13.14
N VAL A 138 19.77 -1.75 -12.67
CA VAL A 138 20.71 -1.02 -13.53
C VAL A 138 21.81 -1.98 -13.99
N ASN A 139 22.05 -2.05 -15.30
CA ASN A 139 23.12 -2.87 -15.87
C ASN A 139 24.48 -2.53 -15.27
N GLY A 140 25.20 -3.56 -14.81
CA GLY A 140 26.54 -3.41 -14.22
C GLY A 140 26.56 -2.87 -12.78
N ARG A 141 25.41 -2.59 -12.14
CA ARG A 141 25.35 -2.13 -10.74
C ARG A 141 24.43 -3.02 -9.91
N LYS A 142 24.97 -3.66 -8.87
CA LYS A 142 24.22 -4.63 -8.03
C LYS A 142 23.22 -3.96 -7.08
N ASP A 143 23.43 -2.70 -6.73
CA ASP A 143 22.69 -2.00 -5.66
C ASP A 143 21.93 -0.79 -6.21
N GLN A 144 21.48 -0.86 -7.46
CA GLN A 144 20.68 0.19 -8.09
C GLN A 144 19.55 -0.37 -8.94
N TRP A 145 18.41 0.28 -8.84
CA TRP A 145 17.16 -0.08 -9.49
C TRP A 145 16.59 1.15 -10.19
N ILE A 146 16.14 0.98 -11.43
CA ILE A 146 15.33 1.96 -12.14
C ILE A 146 13.88 1.61 -11.84
N VAL A 147 13.15 2.59 -11.31
CA VAL A 147 11.70 2.52 -11.14
C VAL A 147 11.08 3.45 -12.17
N GLU A 148 10.31 2.87 -13.10
CA GLU A 148 9.51 3.62 -14.06
C GLU A 148 8.10 3.76 -13.51
N SER A 149 7.64 5.00 -13.43
CA SER A 149 6.31 5.34 -12.93
C SER A 149 5.56 6.25 -13.88
N ARG A 150 4.24 6.14 -13.89
CA ARG A 150 3.33 6.90 -14.75
C ARG A 150 2.33 7.62 -13.87
N SER A 151 2.25 8.94 -14.02
CA SER A 151 1.15 9.72 -13.46
C SER A 151 0.07 9.94 -14.51
N CYS A 152 -1.18 10.13 -14.10
CA CYS A 152 -2.32 10.37 -15.01
C CYS A 152 -2.14 11.58 -15.94
N ALA A 153 -1.19 12.48 -15.66
CA ALA A 153 -1.00 13.75 -16.36
C ALA A 153 0.31 13.87 -17.17
N SER A 154 1.22 12.89 -17.11
CA SER A 154 2.57 13.02 -17.70
C SER A 154 3.06 11.76 -18.40
N GLU A 155 4.11 11.93 -19.21
CA GLU A 155 4.91 10.80 -19.73
C GLU A 155 5.52 10.00 -18.57
N SER A 156 5.92 8.75 -18.85
CA SER A 156 6.54 7.92 -17.82
C SER A 156 7.87 8.52 -17.35
N GLU A 157 8.05 8.56 -16.04
CA GLU A 157 9.25 9.06 -15.38
C GLU A 157 10.08 7.90 -14.86
N MET A 158 11.40 7.97 -15.06
CA MET A 158 12.34 6.97 -14.57
C MET A 158 13.21 7.58 -13.48
N GLU A 159 13.24 6.94 -12.31
CA GLU A 159 14.05 7.38 -11.18
C GLU A 159 14.89 6.21 -10.64
N VAL A 160 16.16 6.50 -10.28
CA VAL A 160 17.07 5.50 -9.74
C VAL A 160 16.99 5.47 -8.21
N PHE A 161 16.87 4.27 -7.67
CA PHE A 161 16.84 3.94 -6.25
C PHE A 161 17.93 2.93 -5.90
N GLN A 162 18.36 2.91 -4.64
CA GLN A 162 19.34 1.94 -4.14
C GLN A 162 18.69 0.66 -3.64
N ALA A 163 17.43 0.74 -3.22
CA ALA A 163 16.61 -0.42 -2.86
C ALA A 163 15.15 -0.19 -3.26
N VAL A 164 14.42 -1.30 -3.42
CA VAL A 164 12.99 -1.30 -3.73
C VAL A 164 12.29 -2.26 -2.77
N VAL A 165 11.19 -1.81 -2.16
CA VAL A 165 10.32 -2.61 -1.30
C VAL A 165 8.95 -2.73 -1.97
N ILE A 166 8.55 -3.97 -2.26
CA ILE A 166 7.28 -4.27 -2.94
C ILE A 166 6.18 -4.43 -1.89
N CYS A 167 5.17 -3.56 -1.94
CA CYS A 167 4.02 -3.53 -1.02
C CYS A 167 2.68 -3.43 -1.77
N ASN A 168 2.61 -3.98 -3.00
CA ASN A 168 1.48 -3.84 -3.92
C ASN A 168 0.24 -4.69 -3.55
N GLY A 169 0.37 -5.59 -2.57
CA GLY A 169 -0.69 -6.50 -2.17
C GLY A 169 -0.86 -7.70 -3.12
N HIS A 170 -1.73 -8.64 -2.73
CA HIS A 170 -1.95 -9.89 -3.48
C HIS A 170 -3.43 -10.33 -3.51
N ASN A 171 -4.35 -9.45 -3.13
CA ASN A 171 -5.79 -9.75 -3.01
C ASN A 171 -6.63 -9.06 -4.10
N SER A 172 -6.04 -8.74 -5.26
CA SER A 172 -6.73 -8.04 -6.34
C SER A 172 -6.79 -8.82 -7.65
N GLU A 173 -5.93 -9.85 -7.79
CA GLU A 173 -5.96 -10.76 -8.95
C GLU A 173 -6.71 -12.04 -8.54
N PRO A 174 -7.83 -12.37 -9.20
CA PRO A 174 -8.61 -13.54 -8.82
C PRO A 174 -7.90 -14.84 -9.22
N ARG A 175 -8.19 -15.90 -8.47
CA ARG A 175 -7.95 -17.28 -8.90
C ARG A 175 -9.30 -17.98 -8.99
N THR A 176 -9.66 -18.44 -10.18
CA THR A 176 -10.91 -19.19 -10.40
C THR A 176 -10.71 -20.69 -10.20
N ALA A 177 -11.78 -21.38 -9.80
CA ALA A 177 -11.80 -22.84 -9.72
C ALA A 177 -12.05 -23.44 -11.10
N ASP A 178 -11.55 -24.65 -11.34
CA ASP A 178 -11.91 -25.47 -12.49
C ASP A 178 -13.19 -26.26 -12.14
N ILE A 179 -14.29 -26.03 -12.88
CA ILE A 179 -15.61 -26.58 -12.59
C ILE A 179 -16.06 -27.43 -13.78
N LEU A 180 -16.07 -28.76 -13.61
CA LEU A 180 -16.57 -29.69 -14.62
C LEU A 180 -18.10 -29.53 -14.79
N GLY A 181 -18.56 -29.19 -16.00
CA GLY A 181 -19.98 -29.20 -16.35
C GLY A 181 -20.57 -27.87 -16.84
N THR A 182 -19.72 -26.88 -17.14
CA THR A 182 -20.06 -25.77 -18.06
C THR A 182 -19.57 -26.06 -19.46
#